data_AF-A0A958G259-F1
#
_entry.id   AF-A0A958G259-F1
#
_cell.length_a   1.000
_cell.length_b   1.000
_cell.length_c   1.000
_cell.angle_alpha   90.00
_cell.angle_beta   90.00
_cell.angle_gamma   90.00
#
_symmetry.space_group_name_H-M   'P 1'
#
loop_
_entity.id
_entity.type
_entity.pdbx_description
1 polymer ?
#
loop_
_entity_poly.entity_id
_entity_poly.type
_entity_poly.pdbx_seq_one_letter_code
_entity_poly.pdbx_strand_id
1 'polypeptide(L)'
;SGTTVIAAGAVARVDHGSDNIDLNERVLENYGLLYWLGSGTWKLKNQAQIINHPGAVFDIRRDGVLDYVLDLNGGSFVNHGLLKKTAGSDRLEFDATFTNSPGGTAQSSSGTLRFERGSATPSAGNFIADAGALIQIAERPFQVDGAVFNGAGVVEVVDRANFEVLGSGA
;
A
#
# COMPACT_ATOMS: atom_id res chain seq x y z
N SER A 1 -12.24 1.21 -19.18
CA SER A 1 -10.94 1.69 -18.70
C SER A 1 -10.84 3.22 -18.67
N GLY A 2 -9.92 3.77 -17.88
CA GLY A 2 -9.66 5.21 -17.80
C GLY A 2 -8.61 5.58 -16.75
N THR A 3 -8.24 6.85 -16.68
CA THR A 3 -7.28 7.35 -15.68
C THR A 3 -7.91 8.48 -14.86
N THR A 4 -7.76 8.42 -13.55
CA THR A 4 -8.01 9.54 -12.64
C THR A 4 -6.67 10.06 -12.18
N VAL A 5 -6.45 11.38 -12.27
CA VAL A 5 -5.18 12.00 -11.88
C VAL A 5 -5.43 12.97 -10.74
N ILE A 6 -4.66 12.82 -9.65
CA ILE A 6 -4.49 13.84 -8.62
C ILE A 6 -3.19 14.56 -8.96
N ALA A 7 -3.30 15.80 -9.43
CA ALA A 7 -2.15 16.57 -9.89
C ALA A 7 -1.17 16.90 -8.76
N ALA A 8 0.08 17.19 -9.13
CA ALA A 8 1.08 17.67 -8.18
C ALA A 8 0.61 18.94 -7.45
N GLY A 9 0.80 18.98 -6.14
CA GLY A 9 0.32 20.06 -5.27
C GLY A 9 -1.19 20.04 -4.99
N ALA A 10 -1.97 19.17 -5.64
CA ALA A 10 -3.38 19.00 -5.33
C ALA A 10 -3.57 18.15 -4.06
N VAL A 11 -4.72 18.37 -3.40
CA VAL A 11 -5.16 17.57 -2.25
C VAL A 11 -6.46 16.88 -2.60
N ALA A 12 -6.47 15.55 -2.50
CA ALA A 12 -7.67 14.73 -2.58
C ALA A 12 -8.04 14.20 -1.18
N ARG A 13 -9.33 14.21 -0.86
CA ARG A 13 -9.87 13.64 0.39
C ARG A 13 -10.88 12.57 0.04
N VAL A 14 -10.61 11.35 0.46
CA VAL A 14 -11.48 10.20 0.29
C VAL A 14 -12.14 9.92 1.63
N ASP A 15 -13.31 10.53 1.79
CA ASP A 15 -14.12 10.53 3.01
C ASP A 15 -15.48 9.88 2.75
N HIS A 16 -15.47 8.73 2.04
CA HIS A 16 -16.67 7.93 1.83
C HIS A 16 -17.04 7.19 3.12
N GLY A 17 -18.33 7.12 3.43
CA GLY A 17 -18.85 6.33 4.56
C GLY A 17 -18.62 4.83 4.36
N SER A 18 -19.55 3.97 4.79
CA SER A 18 -19.37 2.51 4.66
C SER A 18 -19.36 1.98 3.22
N ASP A 19 -19.72 2.81 2.23
CA ASP A 19 -19.78 2.42 0.83
C ASP A 19 -18.39 2.19 0.24
N ASN A 20 -18.29 1.23 -0.67
CA ASN A 20 -17.04 0.91 -1.34
C ASN A 20 -16.57 2.04 -2.26
N ILE A 21 -15.25 2.17 -2.37
CA ILE A 21 -14.57 3.00 -3.37
C ILE A 21 -14.14 2.06 -4.49
N ASP A 22 -14.95 1.96 -5.54
CA ASP A 22 -14.75 1.02 -6.63
C ASP A 22 -13.83 1.57 -7.72
N LEU A 23 -12.69 0.91 -7.95
CA LEU A 23 -11.89 1.10 -9.15
C LEU A 23 -12.01 -0.15 -9.99
N ASN A 24 -12.50 0.02 -11.21
CA ASN A 24 -12.75 -1.07 -12.14
C ASN A 24 -12.04 -0.78 -13.47
N GLU A 25 -11.03 -1.60 -13.80
CA GLU A 25 -10.33 -1.53 -15.10
C GLU A 25 -9.66 -0.17 -15.37
N ARG A 26 -9.32 0.56 -14.29
CA ARG A 26 -8.87 1.95 -14.36
C ARG A 26 -7.67 2.21 -13.46
N VAL A 27 -6.97 3.29 -13.74
CA VAL A 27 -5.79 3.74 -12.97
C VAL A 27 -6.14 5.00 -12.18
N LEU A 28 -5.73 5.05 -10.91
CA LEU A 28 -5.62 6.28 -10.12
C LEU A 28 -4.14 6.64 -10.00
N GLU A 29 -3.74 7.73 -10.63
CA GLU A 29 -2.40 8.30 -10.51
C GLU A 29 -2.42 9.43 -9.49
N ASN A 30 -1.68 9.26 -8.40
CA ASN A 30 -1.48 10.29 -7.40
C ASN A 30 -0.11 10.93 -7.55
N TYR A 31 -0.08 12.20 -7.94
CA TYR A 31 1.11 13.07 -7.91
C TYR A 31 1.06 14.07 -6.74
N GLY A 32 -0.06 14.14 -6.03
CA GLY A 32 -0.32 15.10 -4.95
C GLY A 32 -0.43 14.41 -3.59
N LEU A 33 -1.38 14.90 -2.79
CA LEU A 33 -1.67 14.40 -1.45
C LEU A 33 -3.07 13.79 -1.41
N LEU A 34 -3.17 12.50 -1.15
CA LEU A 34 -4.42 11.79 -0.94
C LEU A 34 -4.57 11.45 0.54
N TYR A 35 -5.67 11.90 1.14
CA TYR A 35 -6.10 11.46 2.47
C TYR A 35 -7.22 10.44 2.36
N TRP A 36 -7.02 9.23 2.89
CA TRP A 36 -8.09 8.24 3.05
C TRP A 36 -8.59 8.25 4.49
N LEU A 37 -9.77 8.83 4.67
CA LEU A 37 -10.38 9.20 5.94
C LEU A 37 -11.58 8.30 6.25
N GLY A 38 -12.42 8.11 5.26
CA GLY A 38 -13.71 7.45 5.40
C GLY A 38 -13.60 5.94 5.49
N SER A 39 -14.59 5.28 6.09
CA SER A 39 -14.54 3.84 6.42
C SER A 39 -14.62 2.91 5.21
N GLY A 40 -15.04 3.42 4.06
CA GLY A 40 -15.26 2.68 2.82
C GLY A 40 -14.02 1.94 2.34
N THR A 41 -14.23 0.70 1.91
CA THR A 41 -13.17 -0.18 1.38
C THR A 41 -12.88 0.16 -0.08
N TRP A 42 -11.60 0.32 -0.43
CA TRP A 42 -11.20 0.37 -1.84
C TRP A 42 -11.31 -1.03 -2.42
N LYS A 43 -12.08 -1.17 -3.50
CA LYS A 43 -12.22 -2.43 -4.23
C LYS A 43 -11.51 -2.28 -5.56
N LEU A 44 -10.37 -2.95 -5.72
CA LEU A 44 -9.66 -2.98 -7.00
C LEU A 44 -10.13 -4.17 -7.83
N LYS A 45 -10.73 -3.89 -8.98
CA LYS A 45 -11.37 -4.84 -9.89
C LYS A 45 -10.80 -4.71 -11.30
N ASN A 46 -10.78 -5.83 -12.01
CA ASN A 46 -10.35 -5.99 -13.39
C ASN A 46 -9.02 -5.28 -13.68
N GLN A 47 -7.97 -5.63 -12.93
CA GLN A 47 -6.64 -5.06 -13.05
C GLN A 47 -6.57 -3.54 -12.79
N ALA A 48 -7.48 -3.00 -11.98
CA ALA A 48 -7.39 -1.61 -11.54
C ALA A 48 -6.08 -1.35 -10.79
N GLN A 49 -5.55 -0.14 -10.91
CA GLN A 49 -4.28 0.25 -10.30
C GLN A 49 -4.40 1.55 -9.52
N ILE A 50 -3.70 1.61 -8.40
CA ILE A 50 -3.35 2.86 -7.72
C ILE A 50 -1.85 3.03 -7.82
N ILE A 51 -1.40 4.17 -8.33
CA ILE A 51 0.01 4.51 -8.49
C ILE A 51 0.27 5.78 -7.69
N ASN A 52 1.08 5.67 -6.64
CA ASN A 52 1.53 6.81 -5.84
C ASN A 52 2.91 7.25 -6.34
N HIS A 53 2.96 8.33 -7.12
CA HIS A 53 4.16 8.77 -7.83
C HIS A 53 5.23 9.39 -6.90
N PRO A 54 6.48 9.56 -7.38
CA PRO A 54 7.52 10.25 -6.62
C PRO A 54 7.07 11.64 -6.12
N GLY A 55 7.36 11.95 -4.86
CA GLY A 55 6.93 13.19 -4.20
C GLY A 55 5.46 13.22 -3.76
N ALA A 56 4.64 12.25 -4.19
CA ALA A 56 3.25 12.13 -3.77
C ALA A 56 3.12 11.44 -2.41
N VAL A 57 2.00 11.72 -1.73
CA VAL A 57 1.68 11.15 -0.42
C VAL A 57 0.30 10.50 -0.48
N PHE A 58 0.23 9.23 -0.06
CA PHE A 58 -1.01 8.51 0.20
C PHE A 58 -1.10 8.26 1.72
N ASP A 59 -1.94 9.03 2.41
CA ASP A 59 -2.07 9.06 3.87
C ASP A 59 -3.37 8.36 4.31
N ILE A 60 -3.21 7.17 4.90
CA ILE A 60 -4.27 6.36 5.49
C ILE A 60 -4.49 6.81 6.93
N ARG A 61 -5.73 7.22 7.24
CA ARG A 61 -6.10 7.71 8.58
C ARG A 61 -7.18 6.86 9.24
N ARG A 62 -7.16 5.56 8.96
CA ARG A 62 -8.18 4.60 9.39
C ARG A 62 -7.65 3.16 9.47
N ASP A 63 -8.49 2.30 10.00
CA ASP A 63 -8.35 0.84 10.02
C ASP A 63 -9.30 0.18 9.02
N GLY A 64 -8.91 -0.96 8.44
CA GLY A 64 -9.71 -1.84 7.57
C GLY A 64 -8.96 -2.29 6.33
N VAL A 65 -9.60 -2.39 5.16
CA VAL A 65 -9.03 -3.15 4.02
C VAL A 65 -8.98 -2.33 2.73
N LEU A 66 -7.89 -2.50 1.96
CA LEU A 66 -7.80 -2.22 0.53
C LEU A 66 -7.82 -3.56 -0.20
N ASP A 67 -8.92 -3.85 -0.86
CA ASP A 67 -9.33 -5.20 -1.22
C ASP A 67 -8.97 -5.56 -2.67
N TYR A 68 -8.44 -6.78 -2.83
CA TYR A 68 -8.27 -7.47 -4.09
C TYR A 68 -9.51 -8.30 -4.39
N VAL A 69 -10.33 -7.85 -5.33
CA VAL A 69 -11.52 -8.63 -5.71
C VAL A 69 -11.10 -9.80 -6.59
N LEU A 70 -10.81 -10.95 -5.96
CA LEU A 70 -10.24 -12.15 -6.59
C LEU A 70 -11.02 -12.59 -7.84
N ASP A 71 -12.34 -12.68 -7.74
CA ASP A 71 -13.21 -13.14 -8.83
C ASP A 71 -13.31 -12.17 -10.01
N LEU A 72 -12.71 -10.98 -9.87
CA LEU A 72 -12.66 -9.94 -10.91
C LEU A 72 -11.22 -9.59 -11.27
N ASN A 73 -10.28 -10.54 -11.27
CA ASN A 73 -8.87 -10.30 -11.62
C ASN A 73 -8.16 -9.20 -10.79
N GLY A 74 -8.72 -8.84 -9.62
CA GLY A 74 -8.25 -7.87 -8.64
C GLY A 74 -7.54 -6.62 -9.17
N GLY A 75 -6.50 -6.17 -8.46
CA GLY A 75 -5.71 -5.01 -8.85
C GLY A 75 -4.46 -4.81 -8.00
N SER A 76 -3.75 -3.71 -8.25
CA SER A 76 -2.42 -3.44 -7.66
C SER A 76 -2.29 -2.06 -7.05
N PHE A 77 -1.50 -1.95 -5.99
CA PHE A 77 -0.99 -0.70 -5.45
C PHE A 77 0.52 -0.61 -5.66
N VAL A 78 0.97 0.41 -6.40
CA VAL A 78 2.39 0.66 -6.65
C VAL A 78 2.80 1.98 -5.99
N ASN A 79 3.78 1.90 -5.09
CA ASN A 79 4.29 3.06 -4.37
C ASN A 79 5.68 3.46 -4.85
N HIS A 80 5.79 4.66 -5.44
CA HIS A 80 7.04 5.36 -5.72
C HIS A 80 7.25 6.58 -4.80
N GLY A 81 6.19 7.04 -4.11
CA GLY A 81 6.20 8.16 -3.17
C GLY A 81 6.18 7.70 -1.71
N LEU A 82 5.42 8.43 -0.89
CA LEU A 82 5.18 8.08 0.51
C LEU A 82 3.78 7.50 0.69
N LEU A 83 3.71 6.21 1.00
CA LEU A 83 2.54 5.57 1.58
C LEU A 83 2.68 5.62 3.10
N LYS A 84 1.70 6.17 3.82
CA LYS A 84 1.74 6.21 5.28
C LYS A 84 0.41 5.91 5.94
N LYS A 85 0.43 5.18 7.05
CA LYS A 85 -0.69 5.08 8.00
C LYS A 85 -0.42 5.96 9.21
N THR A 86 -1.25 6.97 9.42
CA THR A 86 -1.04 7.99 10.46
C THR A 86 -2.12 8.02 11.53
N ALA A 87 -3.21 7.27 11.36
CA ALA A 87 -4.26 7.12 12.37
C ALA A 87 -4.94 5.74 12.26
N GLY A 88 -5.84 5.47 13.21
CA GLY A 88 -6.34 4.13 13.47
C GLY A 88 -5.34 3.34 14.32
N SER A 89 -5.82 2.70 15.38
CA SER A 89 -4.99 1.97 16.33
C SER A 89 -4.82 0.51 15.98
N ASP A 90 -5.66 0.01 15.08
CA ASP A 90 -5.62 -1.37 14.61
C ASP A 90 -4.93 -1.40 13.23
N ARG A 91 -5.43 -2.22 12.31
CA ARG A 91 -4.73 -2.58 11.09
C ARG A 91 -5.37 -1.97 9.85
N LEU A 92 -4.54 -1.55 8.90
CA LEU A 92 -4.91 -1.50 7.48
C LEU A 92 -4.31 -2.70 6.73
N GLU A 93 -5.16 -3.45 6.05
CA GLU A 93 -4.82 -4.62 5.25
C GLU A 93 -4.78 -4.25 3.77
N PHE A 94 -3.63 -4.50 3.12
CA PHE A 94 -3.51 -4.50 1.68
C PHE A 94 -3.66 -5.94 1.18
N ASP A 95 -4.86 -6.29 0.72
CA ASP A 95 -5.13 -7.56 0.05
C ASP A 95 -4.76 -7.50 -1.43
N ALA A 96 -4.78 -6.28 -2.00
CA ALA A 96 -4.23 -6.00 -3.32
C ALA A 96 -2.75 -6.34 -3.40
N THR A 97 -2.28 -6.66 -4.62
CA THR A 97 -0.85 -6.83 -4.83
C THR A 97 -0.16 -5.50 -4.57
N PHE A 98 0.90 -5.55 -3.76
CA PHE A 98 1.64 -4.37 -3.36
C PHE A 98 3.08 -4.41 -3.87
N THR A 99 3.56 -3.26 -4.34
CA THR A 99 4.95 -3.04 -4.70
C THR A 99 5.41 -1.71 -4.09
N ASN A 100 6.46 -1.74 -3.27
CA ASN A 100 7.17 -0.54 -2.87
C ASN A 100 8.41 -0.37 -3.75
N SER A 101 8.32 0.48 -4.76
CA SER A 101 9.34 0.68 -5.78
C SER A 101 10.60 1.37 -5.23
N PRO A 102 11.75 1.30 -5.94
CA PRO A 102 12.94 2.06 -5.56
C PRO A 102 12.62 3.55 -5.33
N GLY A 103 13.10 4.11 -4.21
CA GLY A 103 12.83 5.48 -3.79
C GLY A 103 11.47 5.70 -3.09
N GLY A 104 10.57 4.70 -3.13
CA GLY A 104 9.32 4.71 -2.38
C GLY A 104 9.52 4.42 -0.89
N THR A 105 8.61 4.91 -0.07
CA THR A 105 8.54 4.62 1.38
C THR A 105 7.14 4.17 1.77
N ALA A 106 7.05 3.04 2.47
CA ALA A 106 5.85 2.56 3.15
C ALA A 106 6.06 2.67 4.66
N GLN A 107 5.26 3.51 5.32
CA GLN A 107 5.46 3.87 6.73
C GLN A 107 4.21 3.62 7.57
N SER A 108 4.35 2.89 8.68
CA SER A 108 3.34 2.84 9.73
C SER A 108 3.75 3.75 10.88
N SER A 109 2.98 4.81 11.11
CA SER A 109 3.14 5.72 12.26
C SER A 109 2.10 5.48 13.36
N SER A 110 1.10 4.63 13.10
CA SER A 110 0.05 4.24 14.04
C SER A 110 -0.51 2.88 13.64
N GLY A 111 -0.74 2.01 14.63
CA GLY A 111 -1.28 0.67 14.38
C GLY A 111 -0.42 -0.14 13.40
N THR A 112 -1.09 -0.91 12.54
CA THR A 112 -0.44 -1.87 11.64
C THR A 112 -0.70 -1.54 10.18
N LEU A 113 0.35 -1.45 9.36
CA LEU A 113 0.26 -1.64 7.91
C LEU A 113 0.62 -3.07 7.58
N ARG A 114 -0.30 -3.83 6.99
CA ARG A 114 0.00 -5.21 6.59
C ARG A 114 -0.25 -5.45 5.12
N PHE A 115 0.69 -6.14 4.51
CA PHE A 115 0.65 -6.55 3.13
C PHE A 115 0.39 -8.05 3.05
N GLU A 116 -0.80 -8.44 2.57
CA GLU A 116 -1.15 -9.85 2.35
C GLU A 116 -0.55 -10.41 1.07
N ARG A 117 -0.20 -9.54 0.10
CA ARG A 117 0.39 -9.93 -1.18
C ARG A 117 1.50 -9.01 -1.65
N GLY A 118 2.67 -9.59 -1.90
CA GLY A 118 3.61 -9.01 -2.84
C GLY A 118 3.11 -9.09 -4.27
N SER A 119 3.73 -8.31 -5.14
CA SER A 119 3.59 -8.44 -6.60
C SER A 119 4.67 -9.35 -7.18
N ALA A 120 4.55 -9.69 -8.48
CA ALA A 120 5.63 -10.36 -9.21
C ALA A 120 6.88 -9.48 -9.41
N THR A 121 6.75 -8.17 -9.23
CA THR A 121 7.88 -7.24 -9.18
C THR A 121 8.35 -7.13 -7.72
N PRO A 122 9.64 -7.38 -7.43
CA PRO A 122 10.17 -7.25 -6.09
C PRO A 122 10.04 -5.82 -5.56
N SER A 123 9.76 -5.68 -4.27
CA SER A 123 9.83 -4.38 -3.60
C SER A 123 11.29 -4.03 -3.29
N ALA A 124 11.65 -2.76 -3.50
CA ALA A 124 13.00 -2.23 -3.35
C ALA A 124 13.05 -0.88 -2.60
N GLY A 125 11.90 -0.42 -2.10
CA GLY A 125 11.78 0.81 -1.31
C GLY A 125 12.03 0.60 0.19
N ASN A 126 11.80 1.66 0.96
CA ASN A 126 11.93 1.67 2.41
C ASN A 126 10.62 1.23 3.10
N PHE A 127 10.73 0.42 4.13
CA PHE A 127 9.65 0.03 5.03
C PHE A 127 9.97 0.53 6.44
N ILE A 128 9.12 1.41 6.97
CA ILE A 128 9.38 2.13 8.22
C ILE A 128 8.27 1.90 9.22
N ALA A 129 8.57 1.26 10.34
CA ALA A 129 7.66 1.19 11.49
C ALA A 129 8.13 2.19 12.56
N ASP A 130 7.32 3.18 12.89
CA ASP A 130 7.62 4.11 13.99
C ASP A 130 7.41 3.43 15.35
N ALA A 131 7.89 4.05 16.43
CA ALA A 131 7.78 3.48 17.78
C ALA A 131 6.31 3.15 18.13
N GLY A 132 6.05 1.90 18.48
CA GLY A 132 4.70 1.41 18.81
C GLY A 132 3.82 1.06 17.62
N ALA A 133 4.30 1.21 16.38
CA ALA A 133 3.62 0.80 15.16
C ALA A 133 4.24 -0.47 14.56
N LEU A 134 3.49 -1.12 13.67
CA LEU A 134 3.87 -2.37 13.03
C LEU A 134 3.79 -2.27 11.50
N ILE A 135 4.72 -2.95 10.83
CA ILE A 135 4.55 -3.41 9.45
C ILE A 135 4.54 -4.94 9.46
N GLN A 136 3.53 -5.54 8.83
CA GLN A 136 3.43 -7.00 8.73
C GLN A 136 3.46 -7.44 7.27
N ILE A 137 4.17 -8.54 7.01
CA ILE A 137 4.22 -9.23 5.71
C ILE A 137 3.59 -10.62 5.90
N ALA A 138 2.56 -10.93 5.10
CA ALA A 138 1.69 -12.08 5.32
C ALA A 138 1.54 -13.00 4.09
N GLU A 139 0.40 -13.67 3.94
CA GLU A 139 0.18 -14.99 3.32
C GLU A 139 0.87 -15.34 1.99
N ARG A 140 1.13 -14.38 1.10
CA ARG A 140 1.64 -14.66 -0.26
C ARG A 140 3.08 -14.21 -0.46
N PRO A 141 3.79 -14.78 -1.46
CA PRO A 141 5.16 -14.41 -1.74
C PRO A 141 5.36 -12.91 -1.77
N PHE A 142 6.25 -12.44 -0.90
CA PHE A 142 6.64 -11.05 -0.83
C PHE A 142 8.13 -10.99 -1.14
N GLN A 143 8.43 -10.68 -2.40
CA GLN A 143 9.79 -10.57 -2.89
C GLN A 143 10.34 -9.18 -2.60
N VAL A 144 11.57 -9.13 -2.11
CA VAL A 144 12.33 -7.90 -1.97
C VAL A 144 13.66 -8.00 -2.68
N ASP A 145 14.10 -6.90 -3.27
CA ASP A 145 15.42 -6.75 -3.89
C ASP A 145 15.94 -5.35 -3.55
N GLY A 146 16.90 -5.26 -2.63
CA GLY A 146 17.42 -3.97 -2.16
C GLY A 146 16.47 -3.16 -1.26
N ALA A 147 15.37 -3.74 -0.76
CA ALA A 147 14.51 -3.08 0.21
C ALA A 147 15.23 -2.81 1.54
N VAL A 148 14.89 -1.69 2.18
CA VAL A 148 15.42 -1.31 3.49
C VAL A 148 14.30 -1.37 4.52
N PHE A 149 14.56 -2.01 5.66
CA PHE A 149 13.64 -2.09 6.80
C PHE A 149 14.22 -1.30 7.95
N ASN A 150 13.48 -0.32 8.48
CA ASN A 150 13.99 0.59 9.51
C ASN A 150 12.87 1.15 10.40
N GLY A 151 13.25 1.98 11.37
CA GLY A 151 12.35 2.57 12.36
C GLY A 151 12.48 1.95 13.76
N ALA A 152 11.76 2.50 14.73
CA ALA A 152 11.80 2.08 16.14
C ALA A 152 10.66 1.09 16.50
N GLY A 153 9.73 0.85 15.59
CA GLY A 153 8.69 -0.16 15.67
C GLY A 153 9.17 -1.51 15.15
N VAL A 154 8.22 -2.40 14.85
CA VAL A 154 8.51 -3.76 14.39
C VAL A 154 8.09 -3.93 12.94
N VAL A 155 8.97 -4.55 12.16
CA VAL A 155 8.61 -5.18 10.89
C VAL A 155 8.67 -6.69 11.10
N GLU A 156 7.57 -7.39 10.85
CA GLU A 156 7.49 -8.83 11.06
C GLU A 156 6.87 -9.58 9.88
N VAL A 157 7.22 -10.86 9.80
CA VAL A 157 6.71 -11.82 8.82
C VAL A 157 5.79 -12.78 9.56
N VAL A 158 4.53 -12.89 9.13
CA VAL A 158 3.45 -13.58 9.84
C VAL A 158 2.75 -14.59 8.92
N ASP A 159 1.88 -15.43 9.49
CA ASP A 159 0.97 -16.34 8.75
C ASP A 159 1.66 -17.24 7.71
N ARG A 160 2.89 -17.65 8.02
CA ARG A 160 3.75 -18.48 7.15
C ARG A 160 4.01 -17.85 5.77
N ALA A 161 4.00 -16.53 5.69
CA ALA A 161 4.39 -15.78 4.50
C ALA A 161 5.69 -16.32 3.89
N ASN A 162 5.71 -16.42 2.56
CA ASN A 162 6.93 -16.69 1.83
C ASN A 162 7.67 -15.37 1.58
N PHE A 163 8.48 -14.93 2.53
CA PHE A 163 9.32 -13.75 2.37
C PHE A 163 10.62 -14.12 1.65
N GLU A 164 10.82 -13.56 0.47
CA GLU A 164 11.94 -13.91 -0.41
C GLU A 164 12.84 -12.68 -0.63
N VAL A 165 14.10 -12.79 -0.20
CA VAL A 165 15.13 -11.79 -0.50
C VAL A 165 15.85 -12.22 -1.75
N LEU A 166 15.63 -11.49 -2.84
CA LEU A 166 16.37 -11.65 -4.07
C LEU A 166 17.72 -10.93 -3.92
N GLY A 167 18.78 -11.56 -4.38
CA GLY A 167 20.11 -10.96 -4.37
C GLY A 167 20.44 -10.34 -5.73
N SER A 168 21.05 -9.15 -5.72
CA SER A 168 22.05 -8.82 -6.72
C SER A 168 23.27 -9.72 -6.44
N GLY A 169 23.31 -10.92 -7.02
CA GLY A 169 24.53 -11.72 -7.03
C GLY A 169 25.69 -10.84 -7.50
N ALA A 170 26.76 -10.83 -6.71
CA ALA A 170 27.97 -10.02 -6.89
C ALA A 170 28.53 -10.05 -8.32
#